data_AF-A0ABD0R4G0-F1
#
_entry.id   AF-A0ABD0R4G0-F1
#
_cell.length_a   1.000
_cell.length_b   1.000
_cell.length_c   1.000
_cell.angle_alpha   90.00
_cell.angle_beta   90.00
_cell.angle_gamma   90.00
#
_symmetry.space_group_name_H-M   'P 1'
#
loop_
_entity.id
_entity.type
_entity.pdbx_description
1 polymer ?
#
loop_
_entity_poly.entity_id
_entity_poly.type
_entity_poly.pdbx_seq_one_letter_code
_entity_poly.pdbx_strand_id
1 'polypeptide(L)'
;RVREGGMANFTILRAGLANFITTVKYRFEYGDTSPGDFTPLSNDSTLLFDFGEWMKNISVAVVDDDMPETDEPFYIVLLNATG
;
A
#
# COMPACT_ATOMS: atom_id res chain seq x y z
N ARG A 1 10.39 7.50 -5.02
CA ARG A 1 10.35 7.15 -6.46
C ARG A 1 10.90 5.74 -6.59
N VAL A 2 10.14 4.86 -7.24
CA VAL A 2 10.52 3.48 -7.56
C VAL A 2 10.71 3.42 -9.08
N ARG A 3 11.56 2.51 -9.56
CA ARG A 3 11.80 2.31 -11.00
C ARG A 3 11.02 1.07 -11.48
N GLU A 4 10.81 0.97 -12.78
CA GLU A 4 10.36 -0.26 -13.46
C GLU A 4 11.14 -1.48 -12.97
N GLY A 5 10.44 -2.60 -12.80
CA GLY A 5 10.96 -3.83 -12.20
C GLY A 5 11.32 -3.73 -10.70
N GLY A 6 11.12 -2.56 -10.08
CA GLY A 6 11.40 -2.30 -8.67
C GLY A 6 10.24 -2.66 -7.75
N MET A 7 10.51 -2.56 -6.44
CA MET A 7 9.50 -2.77 -5.40
C MET A 7 9.46 -1.58 -4.45
N ALA A 8 8.26 -1.11 -4.13
CA ALA A 8 8.03 -0.10 -3.10
C ALA A 8 7.33 -0.71 -1.89
N ASN A 9 7.91 -0.49 -0.71
CA ASN A 9 7.40 -0.96 0.56
C ASN A 9 6.96 0.24 1.41
N PHE A 10 5.73 0.19 1.89
CA PHE A 10 5.11 1.22 2.72
C PHE A 10 4.81 0.64 4.10
N THR A 11 5.46 1.17 5.13
CA THR A 11 5.18 0.80 6.51
C THR A 11 4.11 1.72 7.10
N ILE A 12 3.01 1.11 7.51
CA ILE A 12 1.87 1.78 8.12
C ILE A 12 2.01 1.69 9.63
N LEU A 13 2.12 2.85 10.27
CA LEU A 13 2.26 2.97 11.72
C LEU A 13 0.91 3.27 12.37
N ARG A 14 0.47 2.37 13.25
CA ARG A 14 -0.63 2.63 14.18
C ARG A 14 -0.10 3.53 15.30
N ALA A 15 -0.85 4.59 15.61
CA ALA A 15 -0.58 5.42 16.77
C ALA A 15 -1.41 4.97 17.99
N GLY A 16 -0.92 5.25 19.20
CA GLY A 16 -1.64 4.98 20.44
C GLY A 16 -1.47 3.55 20.96
N LEU A 17 -2.47 3.08 21.72
CA LEU A 17 -2.45 1.77 22.36
C LEU A 17 -2.69 0.65 21.34
N ALA A 18 -2.00 -0.48 21.52
CA ALA A 18 -2.23 -1.72 20.76
C ALA A 18 -2.75 -2.85 21.65
N ASN A 19 -3.57 -2.54 22.65
CA ASN A 19 -4.20 -3.52 23.53
C ASN A 19 -5.59 -3.96 23.04
N PHE A 20 -5.90 -3.73 21.76
CA PHE A 20 -7.11 -4.19 21.08
C PHE A 20 -6.83 -4.32 19.58
N ILE A 21 -7.60 -5.18 18.92
CA ILE A 21 -7.53 -5.40 17.48
C ILE A 21 -8.02 -4.15 16.75
N THR A 22 -7.30 -3.71 15.73
CA THR A 22 -7.71 -2.60 14.87
C THR A 22 -7.66 -3.02 13.41
N THR A 23 -8.71 -2.71 12.67
CA THR A 23 -8.75 -2.86 11.22
C THR A 23 -8.63 -1.51 10.55
N VAL A 24 -7.87 -1.44 9.46
CA VAL A 24 -7.76 -0.26 8.60
C VAL A 24 -7.96 -0.72 7.16
N LYS A 25 -8.95 -0.16 6.47
CA LYS A 25 -9.12 -0.43 5.04
C LYS A 25 -8.17 0.45 4.25
N TYR A 26 -7.76 -0.03 3.08
CA TYR A 26 -7.01 0.79 2.15
C TYR A 26 -7.39 0.50 0.71
N ARG A 27 -7.09 1.44 -0.17
CA ARG A 27 -7.21 1.29 -1.62
C ARG A 27 -6.08 2.02 -2.33
N PHE A 28 -5.79 1.58 -3.54
CA PHE A 28 -4.93 2.31 -4.46
C PHE A 28 -5.75 3.31 -5.27
N GLU A 29 -5.25 4.52 -5.40
CA GLU A 29 -5.73 5.51 -6.34
C GLU A 29 -4.60 5.79 -7.32
N TYR A 30 -4.83 5.46 -8.60
CA TYR A 30 -3.76 5.39 -9.58
C TYR A 30 -3.25 6.76 -10.05
N GLY A 31 -3.99 7.85 -9.79
CA GLY A 31 -3.58 9.18 -10.25
C GLY A 31 -3.45 9.20 -11.77
N ASP A 32 -2.24 9.50 -12.26
CA ASP A 32 -1.90 9.44 -13.69
C ASP A 32 -1.29 8.08 -14.10
N THR A 33 -0.97 7.21 -13.14
CA THR A 33 -0.46 5.85 -13.39
C THR A 33 -1.58 4.96 -13.95
N SER A 34 -1.24 3.99 -14.80
CA SER A 34 -2.18 2.97 -15.26
C SER A 34 -2.20 1.76 -14.31
N PRO A 35 -3.33 1.06 -14.16
CA PRO A 35 -3.40 -0.14 -13.32
C PRO A 35 -2.51 -1.31 -13.76
N GLY A 36 -1.93 -1.24 -14.96
CA GLY A 36 -0.97 -2.23 -15.47
C GLY A 36 0.45 -2.02 -14.95
N ASP A 37 0.80 -0.81 -14.52
CA ASP A 37 2.19 -0.39 -14.33
C ASP A 37 2.71 -0.83 -12.95
N PHE A 38 1.80 -1.23 -12.05
CA PHE A 38 2.18 -1.91 -10.81
C PHE A 38 1.16 -2.96 -10.39
N THR A 39 1.67 -3.96 -9.67
CA THR A 39 0.87 -5.00 -9.03
C THR A 39 1.00 -4.92 -7.50
N PRO A 40 -0.11 -4.74 -6.76
CA PRO A 40 -0.12 -4.92 -5.32
C PRO A 40 0.29 -6.35 -4.95
N LEU A 41 1.20 -6.51 -3.98
CA LEU A 41 1.64 -7.83 -3.51
C LEU A 41 0.69 -8.45 -2.46
N SER A 42 -0.30 -7.68 -2.02
CA SER A 42 -1.38 -8.17 -1.16
C SER A 42 -2.70 -8.07 -1.90
N ASN A 43 -3.46 -9.16 -1.87
CA ASN A 43 -4.83 -9.21 -2.40
C ASN A 43 -5.86 -8.64 -1.41
N ASP A 44 -5.45 -8.40 -0.16
CA ASP A 44 -6.32 -7.85 0.87
C ASP A 44 -6.37 -6.33 0.79
N SER A 45 -7.56 -5.75 0.96
CA SER A 45 -7.76 -4.29 1.08
C SER A 45 -7.91 -3.85 2.54
N THR A 46 -7.53 -4.70 3.49
CA THR A 46 -7.67 -4.45 4.93
C THR A 46 -6.40 -4.85 5.66
N LEU A 47 -5.86 -3.95 6.47
CA LEU A 47 -4.80 -4.19 7.43
C LEU A 47 -5.42 -4.56 8.77
N LEU A 48 -5.02 -5.71 9.33
CA LEU A 48 -5.43 -6.17 10.65
C LEU A 48 -4.26 -6.01 11.63
N PHE A 49 -4.32 -5.01 12.51
CA PHE A 49 -3.38 -4.86 13.61
C PHE A 49 -3.90 -5.66 14.82
N ASP A 50 -3.20 -6.74 15.16
CA ASP A 50 -3.47 -7.55 16.34
C ASP A 50 -2.98 -6.88 17.64
N PHE A 51 -3.20 -7.53 18.77
CA PHE A 51 -2.65 -7.12 20.06
C PHE A 51 -1.12 -7.01 19.99
N GLY A 52 -0.60 -5.86 20.39
CA GLY A 52 0.83 -5.57 20.37
C GLY A 52 1.41 -5.28 18.98
N GLU A 53 0.57 -5.10 17.95
CA GLU A 53 1.04 -4.71 16.62
C GLU A 53 0.87 -3.21 16.37
N TRP A 54 1.99 -2.55 16.05
CA TRP A 54 2.02 -1.13 15.65
C TRP A 54 2.35 -0.92 14.18
N MET A 55 2.77 -1.97 13.47
CA MET A 55 3.28 -1.86 12.11
C MET A 55 2.65 -2.91 11.21
N LYS A 56 2.22 -2.48 10.03
CA LYS A 56 1.91 -3.36 8.89
C LYS A 56 2.58 -2.82 7.65
N ASN A 57 2.83 -3.69 6.68
CA ASN A 57 3.43 -3.29 5.42
C ASN A 57 2.44 -3.48 4.28
N ILE A 58 2.45 -2.53 3.35
CA ILE A 58 1.85 -2.65 2.03
C ILE A 58 3.00 -2.61 1.04
N SER A 59 3.04 -3.58 0.13
CA SER A 59 4.09 -3.68 -0.88
C SER A 59 3.47 -3.68 -2.27
N VAL A 60 4.11 -2.97 -3.18
CA VAL A 60 3.75 -2.93 -4.61
C VAL A 60 4.99 -3.21 -5.44
N ALA A 61 4.83 -4.03 -6.48
CA ALA A 61 5.85 -4.28 -7.49
C ALA A 61 5.52 -3.47 -8.74
N VAL A 62 6.48 -2.69 -9.24
CA VAL A 62 6.35 -1.98 -10.51
C VAL A 62 6.63 -2.98 -11.62
N VAL A 63 5.78 -2.99 -12.63
CA VAL A 63 5.95 -3.85 -13.81
C VAL A 63 7.15 -3.33 -14.62
N ASP A 64 7.85 -4.26 -15.26
CA ASP A 64 8.96 -3.97 -16.15
C ASP A 64 8.47 -4.29 -17.56
N ASP A 65 8.31 -3.27 -18.40
CA ASP A 65 7.87 -3.42 -19.78
C ASP A 65 8.64 -2.48 -20.73
N ASP A 66 8.40 -2.63 -22.04
CA ASP A 66 9.13 -1.89 -23.07
C ASP A 66 8.49 -0.53 -23.42
N MET A 67 7.43 -0.12 -22.70
CA MET A 67 6.74 1.14 -22.94
C MET A 67 7.51 2.27 -22.26
N PRO A 68 7.88 3.35 -22.99
CA PRO A 68 8.53 4.49 -22.36
C PRO A 68 7.52 5.27 -21.51
N GLU A 69 7.68 5.20 -20.18
CA GLU A 69 6.81 5.89 -19.22
C GLU A 69 7.42 7.20 -18.70
N THR A 70 6.56 8.09 -18.21
CA THR A 70 6.99 9.29 -17.50
C THR A 70 6.85 9.12 -15.99
N ASP A 71 7.24 10.11 -15.20
CA ASP A 71 7.02 10.05 -13.76
C ASP A 71 5.53 10.23 -13.42
N GLU A 72 4.93 9.16 -12.91
CA GLU A 72 3.51 9.14 -12.61
C GLU A 72 3.25 8.89 -11.11
N PRO A 73 2.37 9.69 -10.48
CA PRO A 73 2.02 9.50 -9.08
C PRO A 73 0.85 8.53 -8.91
N PHE A 74 1.00 7.58 -7.98
CA PHE A 74 -0.11 6.83 -7.39
C PHE A 74 -0.18 7.06 -5.87
N TYR A 75 -1.31 6.71 -5.28
CA TYR A 75 -1.59 6.94 -3.87
C TYR A 75 -2.13 5.68 -3.19
N ILE A 76 -1.78 5.51 -1.91
CA ILE A 76 -2.41 4.55 -1.01
C ILE A 76 -3.27 5.35 -0.04
N VAL A 77 -4.58 5.18 -0.14
CA VAL A 77 -5.54 5.87 0.72
C VAL A 77 -5.94 4.92 1.84
N LEU A 78 -5.68 5.32 3.09
CA LEU A 78 -6.14 4.61 4.29
C LEU A 78 -7.51 5.16 4.70
N LEU A 79 -8.46 4.28 5.02
CA LEU A 79 -9.83 4.64 5.37
C LEU A 79 -10.43 3.67 6.39
N ASN A 80 -11.52 4.11 7.04
CA ASN A 80 -12.33 3.29 7.93
C ASN A 80 -11.51 2.53 8.99
N ALA A 81 -10.65 3.25 9.72
CA ALA A 81 -9.96 2.68 10.86
C ALA A 81 -10.95 2.40 12.00
N THR A 82 -11.05 1.15 12.46
CA THR A 82 -11.96 0.74 13.54
C THR A 82 -11.28 -0.21 14.51
N GLY A 83 -11.58 -0.08 15.80
CA GLY A 83 -11.03 -0.88 16.90
C GLY A 83 -11.46 -0.34 18.24
#